data_AF-A0A387K242-F1
#
_entry.id   AF-A0A387K242-F1
#
_cell.length_a   1.000
_cell.length_b   1.000
_cell.length_c   1.000
_cell.angle_alpha   90.00
_cell.angle_beta   90.00
_cell.angle_gamma   90.00
#
_symmetry.space_group_name_H-M   'P 1'
#
loop_
_entity.id
_entity.type
_entity.pdbx_description
1 polymer ?
#
loop_
_entity_poly.entity_id
_entity_poly.type
_entity_poly.pdbx_seq_one_letter_code
_entity_poly.pdbx_strand_id
1 'polypeptide(L)'
;MSNTNANFEMTGILLGQEVRKRKTPQEKIAIIQQTMEPGMNVSHVARLHGIQPSLLFKWKKQYQEGSLTAVAAGEEVVPASELTAALKQVRELQRLLGKKTMEVEILKEAVEYGQSRKWIAHAPLLPKDGE
;
A
#
# COMPACT_ATOMS: atom_id res chain seq x y z
N MET A 1 -72.95 -3.41 0.64
CA MET A 1 -72.30 -2.68 -0.48
C MET A 1 -70.83 -3.08 -0.49
N SER A 2 -70.44 -3.78 -1.57
CA SER A 2 -69.10 -3.95 -2.13
C SER A 2 -67.95 -4.42 -1.24
N ASN A 3 -67.79 -5.75 -1.22
CA ASN A 3 -66.53 -6.45 -1.00
C ASN A 3 -65.67 -6.34 -2.27
N THR A 4 -64.39 -5.99 -2.17
CA THR A 4 -63.42 -6.12 -3.28
C THR A 4 -62.09 -6.64 -2.75
N ASN A 5 -61.96 -7.96 -2.79
CA ASN A 5 -60.70 -8.64 -3.02
C ASN A 5 -60.07 -8.06 -4.31
N ALA A 6 -58.87 -7.52 -4.20
CA ALA A 6 -57.97 -7.33 -5.34
C ALA A 6 -56.70 -8.12 -5.06
N ASN A 7 -56.65 -9.30 -5.67
CA ASN A 7 -55.48 -10.15 -5.82
C ASN A 7 -54.23 -9.31 -6.12
N PHE A 8 -53.25 -9.33 -5.22
CA PHE A 8 -51.87 -9.03 -5.65
C PHE A 8 -51.38 -10.27 -6.39
N GLU A 9 -51.72 -10.32 -7.67
CA GLU A 9 -51.39 -11.42 -8.56
C GLU A 9 -49.88 -11.61 -8.65
N MET A 10 -49.47 -12.80 -8.21
CA MET A 10 -48.25 -13.48 -8.59
C MET A 10 -48.15 -13.56 -10.12
N THR A 11 -47.54 -12.54 -10.73
CA THR A 11 -46.98 -12.58 -12.08
C THR A 11 -45.48 -12.30 -11.91
N GLY A 12 -44.65 -13.33 -11.83
CA GLY A 12 -44.27 -14.08 -13.01
C GLY A 12 -43.31 -13.25 -13.83
N ILE A 13 -42.08 -13.04 -13.32
CA ILE A 13 -40.84 -12.76 -14.04
C ILE A 13 -39.69 -12.90 -13.01
N LEU A 14 -39.14 -14.11 -12.89
CA LEU A 14 -37.80 -14.34 -12.36
C LEU A 14 -36.80 -13.89 -13.45
N LEU A 15 -36.74 -12.59 -13.76
CA LEU A 15 -35.77 -12.09 -14.74
C LEU A 15 -34.39 -12.13 -14.11
N GLY A 16 -33.61 -13.13 -14.51
CA GLY A 16 -32.16 -13.13 -14.40
C GLY A 16 -31.67 -13.14 -12.96
N GLN A 17 -31.10 -14.25 -12.54
CA GLN A 17 -30.07 -14.24 -11.52
C GLN A 17 -29.00 -13.25 -12.02
N GLU A 18 -29.09 -11.99 -11.59
CA GLU A 18 -28.11 -10.96 -11.90
C GLU A 18 -26.80 -11.52 -11.39
N VAL A 19 -25.98 -12.04 -12.31
CA VAL A 19 -24.68 -12.60 -11.99
C VAL A 19 -23.95 -11.45 -11.35
N ARG A 20 -23.91 -11.41 -10.02
CA ARG A 20 -23.26 -10.36 -9.25
C ARG A 20 -21.85 -10.27 -9.81
N LYS A 21 -21.61 -9.27 -10.68
CA LYS A 21 -20.33 -9.12 -11.34
C LYS A 21 -19.31 -8.94 -10.23
N ARG A 22 -18.46 -9.95 -10.06
CA ARG A 22 -17.49 -9.96 -8.97
C ARG A 22 -16.47 -8.88 -9.31
N LYS A 23 -16.43 -7.83 -8.49
CA LYS A 23 -15.49 -6.72 -8.66
C LYS A 23 -14.07 -7.23 -8.50
N THR A 24 -13.21 -6.87 -9.44
CA THR A 24 -11.78 -7.22 -9.40
C THR A 24 -11.12 -6.54 -8.20
N PRO A 25 -9.99 -7.07 -7.68
CA PRO A 25 -9.25 -6.39 -6.61
C PRO A 25 -8.90 -4.94 -6.96
N GLN A 26 -8.47 -4.70 -8.20
CA GLN A 26 -8.07 -3.39 -8.72
C GLN A 26 -9.25 -2.41 -8.72
N GLU A 27 -10.43 -2.85 -9.15
CA GLU A 27 -11.65 -2.05 -9.06
C GLU A 27 -12.01 -1.72 -7.61
N LYS A 28 -11.88 -2.67 -6.67
CA LYS A 28 -12.15 -2.40 -5.26
C LYS A 28 -11.21 -1.34 -4.71
N ILE A 29 -9.92 -1.41 -5.04
CA ILE A 29 -8.92 -0.44 -4.60
C ILE A 29 -9.23 0.94 -5.16
N ALA A 30 -9.56 1.05 -6.46
CA ALA A 30 -9.92 2.32 -7.08
C ALA A 30 -11.14 2.96 -6.39
N ILE A 31 -12.15 2.15 -6.06
CA ILE A 31 -13.35 2.61 -5.33
C ILE A 31 -13.01 3.06 -3.90
N ILE A 32 -12.12 2.33 -3.21
CA ILE A 32 -11.67 2.70 -1.86
C ILE A 32 -10.86 4.00 -1.89
N GLN A 33 -9.94 4.15 -2.85
CA GLN A 33 -9.14 5.37 -3.05
C GLN A 33 -10.02 6.59 -3.33
N GLN A 34 -11.07 6.42 -4.16
CA GLN A 34 -12.06 7.46 -4.39
C GLN A 34 -12.76 7.93 -3.10
N THR A 35 -12.87 7.07 -2.07
CA THR A 35 -13.42 7.45 -0.75
C THR A 35 -12.42 8.20 0.16
N MET A 36 -11.16 8.30 -0.26
CA MET A 36 -10.09 8.99 0.45
C MET A 36 -9.78 10.36 -0.17
N GLU A 37 -10.32 10.64 -1.36
CA GLU A 37 -10.21 11.95 -1.99
C GLU A 37 -10.89 13.05 -1.16
N PRO A 38 -10.30 14.25 -1.05
CA PRO A 38 -10.88 15.36 -0.31
C PRO A 38 -12.29 15.70 -0.82
N GLY A 39 -13.27 15.76 0.09
CA GLY A 39 -14.67 16.08 -0.24
C GLY A 39 -15.53 14.88 -0.66
N MET A 40 -14.95 13.68 -0.80
CA MET A 40 -15.70 12.47 -1.13
C MET A 40 -16.17 11.75 0.14
N ASN A 41 -17.46 11.37 0.16
CA ASN A 41 -18.03 10.58 1.25
C ASN A 41 -18.35 9.14 0.79
N VAL A 42 -18.27 8.20 1.74
CA VAL A 42 -18.47 6.75 1.48
C VAL A 42 -19.85 6.48 0.88
N SER A 43 -20.89 7.17 1.36
CA SER A 43 -22.27 7.01 0.88
C SER A 43 -22.45 7.43 -0.58
N HIS A 44 -21.75 8.48 -1.01
CA HIS A 44 -21.78 9.00 -2.37
C HIS A 44 -21.06 8.04 -3.32
N VAL A 45 -19.85 7.60 -2.96
CA VAL A 45 -19.11 6.60 -3.74
C VAL A 45 -19.87 5.27 -3.84
N ALA A 46 -20.50 4.84 -2.75
CA ALA A 46 -21.32 3.63 -2.73
C ALA A 46 -22.48 3.68 -3.76
N ARG A 47 -23.18 4.82 -3.86
CA ARG A 47 -24.25 5.03 -4.85
C ARG A 47 -23.73 5.03 -6.29
N LEU A 48 -22.59 5.71 -6.54
CA LEU A 48 -21.97 5.75 -7.87
C LEU A 48 -21.62 4.35 -8.40
N HIS A 49 -21.17 3.47 -7.51
CA HIS A 49 -20.71 2.13 -7.88
C HIS A 49 -21.75 1.01 -7.65
N GLY A 50 -22.97 1.36 -7.24
CA GLY A 50 -24.01 0.38 -6.90
C GLY A 50 -23.61 -0.58 -5.79
N ILE A 51 -22.85 -0.11 -4.80
CA ILE A 51 -22.36 -0.90 -3.66
C ILE A 51 -23.16 -0.56 -2.41
N GLN A 52 -23.43 -1.55 -1.57
CA GLN A 52 -23.96 -1.30 -0.24
C GLN A 52 -22.94 -0.55 0.63
N PRO A 53 -23.26 0.60 1.25
CA PRO A 53 -22.29 1.39 2.01
C PRO A 53 -21.56 0.59 3.11
N SER A 54 -22.23 -0.34 3.78
CA SER A 54 -21.63 -1.23 4.79
C SER A 54 -20.50 -2.10 4.24
N LEU A 55 -20.60 -2.57 3.00
CA LEU A 55 -19.57 -3.34 2.32
C LEU A 55 -18.35 -2.46 2.01
N LEU A 56 -18.59 -1.22 1.59
CA LEU A 56 -17.52 -0.26 1.30
C LEU A 56 -16.79 0.19 2.57
N PHE A 57 -17.50 0.37 3.70
CA PHE A 57 -16.88 0.59 5.01
C PHE A 57 -15.98 -0.57 5.41
N LYS A 58 -16.44 -1.81 5.22
CA LYS A 58 -15.65 -3.01 5.50
C LYS A 58 -14.38 -3.03 4.63
N TRP A 59 -14.49 -2.81 3.32
CA TRP A 59 -13.34 -2.77 2.43
C TRP A 59 -12.35 -1.64 2.77
N LYS A 60 -12.86 -0.44 3.08
CA LYS A 60 -12.03 0.69 3.51
C LYS A 60 -11.25 0.38 4.78
N LYS A 61 -11.91 -0.23 5.77
CA LYS A 61 -11.26 -0.65 7.02
C LYS A 61 -10.15 -1.66 6.75
N GLN A 62 -10.44 -2.68 5.95
CA GLN A 62 -9.47 -3.72 5.57
C GLN A 62 -8.27 -3.15 4.80
N TYR A 63 -8.50 -2.19 3.91
CA TYR A 63 -7.46 -1.48 3.18
C TYR A 63 -6.57 -0.61 4.09
N GLN A 64 -7.15 0.04 5.10
CA GLN A 64 -6.40 0.88 6.05
C GLN A 64 -5.58 0.06 7.05
N GLU A 65 -6.12 -1.08 7.50
CA GLU A 65 -5.48 -1.96 8.49
C GLU A 65 -4.35 -2.80 7.89
N GLY A 66 -4.07 -2.69 6.58
CA GLY A 66 -3.07 -3.50 5.86
C GLY A 66 -3.39 -4.99 5.77
N SER A 67 -4.40 -5.42 6.52
CA SER A 67 -4.87 -6.79 6.58
C SER A 67 -5.98 -6.99 5.57
N LEU A 68 -5.61 -7.37 4.34
CA LEU A 68 -6.22 -8.50 3.66
C LEU A 68 -5.56 -8.80 2.32
N THR A 69 -4.74 -9.84 2.39
CA THR A 69 -4.55 -10.86 1.35
C THR A 69 -5.76 -10.95 0.41
N ALA A 70 -5.51 -10.56 -0.83
CA ALA A 70 -6.21 -10.90 -2.06
C ALA A 70 -7.57 -11.63 -1.90
N VAL A 71 -8.68 -10.90 -2.08
CA VAL A 71 -9.87 -11.54 -2.65
C VAL A 71 -9.79 -11.45 -4.17
N ALA A 72 -9.12 -12.48 -4.71
CA ALA A 72 -9.07 -13.01 -6.09
C ALA A 72 -7.91 -12.56 -6.99
N ALA A 73 -7.04 -13.53 -7.31
CA ALA A 73 -6.09 -13.60 -8.43
C ALA A 73 -4.88 -12.63 -8.42
N GLY A 74 -3.81 -13.06 -7.76
CA GLY A 74 -2.47 -13.01 -8.35
C GLY A 74 -1.62 -11.74 -8.25
N GLU A 75 -2.14 -10.62 -7.74
CA GLU A 75 -1.31 -9.43 -7.53
C GLU A 75 -1.20 -9.07 -6.05
N GLU A 76 0.05 -8.92 -5.59
CA GLU A 76 0.42 -8.48 -4.25
C GLU A 76 0.14 -6.98 -4.13
N VAL A 77 -1.04 -6.66 -3.61
CA VAL A 77 -1.44 -5.28 -3.38
C VAL A 77 -0.84 -4.83 -2.06
N VAL A 78 0.28 -4.11 -2.12
CA VAL A 78 0.87 -3.44 -0.95
C VAL A 78 -0.03 -2.27 -0.55
N PRO A 79 -0.53 -2.21 0.69
CA PRO A 79 -1.32 -1.10 1.19
C PRO A 79 -0.60 0.24 1.04
N ALA A 80 -1.32 1.31 0.70
CA ALA A 80 -0.73 2.65 0.55
C ALA A 80 -0.04 3.17 1.83
N SER A 81 -0.50 2.72 3.00
CA SER A 81 0.12 3.01 4.31
C SER A 81 1.49 2.34 4.45
N GLU A 82 1.60 1.07 4.06
CA GLU A 82 2.83 0.30 4.08
C GLU A 82 3.84 0.80 3.06
N LEU A 83 3.38 1.15 1.85
CA LEU A 83 4.21 1.80 0.84
C LEU A 83 4.80 3.12 1.38
N THR A 84 3.97 3.95 2.00
CA THR A 84 4.42 5.22 2.59
C THR A 84 5.41 4.99 3.75
N ALA A 85 5.17 3.99 4.59
CA ALA A 85 6.07 3.63 5.68
C ALA A 85 7.42 3.11 5.15
N ALA A 86 7.40 2.25 4.13
CA ALA A 86 8.58 1.72 3.47
C ALA A 86 9.40 2.84 2.83
N LEU A 87 8.76 3.78 2.12
CA LEU A 87 9.46 4.94 1.55
C LEU A 87 10.13 5.82 2.61
N LYS A 88 9.51 5.98 3.79
CA LYS A 88 10.14 6.68 4.92
C LYS A 88 11.36 5.93 5.45
N GLN A 89 11.28 4.60 5.58
CA GLN A 89 12.41 3.76 5.99
C GLN A 89 13.56 3.83 4.98
N VAL A 90 13.26 3.75 3.68
CA VAL A 90 14.28 3.91 2.62
C VAL A 90 15.00 5.24 2.74
N ARG A 91 14.27 6.35 2.93
CA ARG A 91 14.87 7.68 3.11
C ARG A 91 15.79 7.74 4.33
N GLU A 92 15.37 7.16 5.44
CA GLU A 92 16.16 7.17 6.67
C GLU A 92 17.43 6.30 6.54
N LEU A 93 17.31 5.13 5.92
CA LEU A 93 18.45 4.27 5.62
C LEU A 93 19.44 4.95 4.67
N GLN A 94 18.96 5.62 3.62
CA GLN A 94 19.81 6.42 2.73
C GLN A 94 20.56 7.53 3.50
N ARG A 95 19.88 8.20 4.44
CA ARG A 95 20.49 9.23 5.30
C ARG A 95 21.57 8.65 6.23
N LEU A 96 21.32 7.48 6.81
CA LEU A 96 22.28 6.79 7.69
C LEU A 96 23.48 6.28 6.91
N LEU A 97 23.25 5.72 5.72
CA LEU A 97 24.29 5.26 4.81
C LEU A 97 25.22 6.43 4.44
N GLY A 98 24.66 7.57 4.01
CA GLY A 98 25.46 8.75 3.68
C GLY A 98 26.35 9.22 4.84
N LYS A 99 25.85 9.19 6.08
CA LYS A 99 26.67 9.52 7.26
C LYS A 99 27.83 8.54 7.45
N LYS A 100 27.59 7.24 7.29
CA LYS A 100 28.62 6.21 7.48
C LYS A 100 29.64 6.21 6.33
N THR A 101 29.22 6.49 5.10
CA THR A 101 30.13 6.68 3.97
C THR A 101 31.11 7.82 4.24
N MET A 102 30.61 8.98 4.68
CA MET A 102 31.46 10.13 5.00
C MET A 102 32.43 9.84 6.16
N GLU A 103 31.98 9.12 7.19
CA GLU A 103 32.84 8.71 8.31
C GLU A 103 33.97 7.79 7.84
N VAL A 104 33.67 6.81 6.99
CA VAL A 104 34.67 5.90 6.42
C VAL A 104 35.68 6.64 5.54
N GLU A 105 35.24 7.61 4.74
CA GLU A 105 36.13 8.46 3.92
C GLU A 105 37.10 9.25 4.80
N ILE A 106 36.60 9.95 5.82
CA ILE A 106 37.45 10.72 6.76
C ILE A 106 38.45 9.81 7.47
N LEU A 107 38.01 8.62 7.92
CA LEU A 107 38.90 7.67 8.57
C LEU A 107 39.98 7.15 7.63
N LYS A 108 39.65 6.88 6.36
CA LYS A 108 40.63 6.48 5.34
C LYS A 108 41.66 7.60 5.11
N GLU A 109 41.22 8.85 4.97
CA GLU A 109 42.11 10.01 4.83
C GLU A 109 43.03 10.18 6.05
N ALA A 110 42.48 10.05 7.27
CA ALA A 110 43.26 10.15 8.50
C ALA A 110 44.32 9.05 8.60
N VAL A 111 43.98 7.82 8.20
CA VAL A 111 44.91 6.69 8.14
C VAL A 111 46.02 6.94 7.12
N GLU A 112 45.69 7.38 5.91
CA GLU A 112 46.67 7.73 4.87
C GLU A 112 47.61 8.85 5.32
N TYR A 113 47.07 9.87 5.99
CA TYR A 113 47.85 10.96 6.56
C TYR A 113 48.81 10.49 7.67
N GLY A 114 48.34 9.62 8.57
CA GLY A 114 49.15 9.04 9.64
C GLY A 114 50.28 8.13 9.12
N GLN A 115 50.02 7.37 8.06
CA GLN A 115 51.02 6.54 7.37
C GLN A 115 52.09 7.40 6.68
N SER A 116 51.67 8.44 5.96
CA SER A 116 52.57 9.36 5.25
C SER A 116 53.55 10.07 6.20
N ARG A 117 53.13 10.35 7.43
CA ARG A 117 53.97 10.97 8.48
C ARG A 117 54.74 9.97 9.36
N LYS A 118 54.65 8.65 9.08
CA LYS A 118 55.23 7.56 9.89
C LYS A 118 54.77 7.57 11.36
N TRP A 119 53.59 8.13 11.64
CA TRP A 119 53.03 8.19 12.99
C TRP A 119 52.32 6.90 13.39
N ILE A 120 51.90 6.12 12.39
CA ILE A 120 51.34 4.79 12.57
C ILE A 120 52.45 3.81 12.19
N ALA A 121 52.96 3.03 13.14
CA ALA A 121 53.81 1.87 12.83
C ALA A 121 53.01 0.96 11.89
N HIS A 122 53.60 0.47 10.80
CA HIS A 122 52.93 -0.35 9.80
C HIS A 122 52.23 -1.57 10.44
N ALA A 123 50.99 -1.39 10.90
CA ALA A 123 50.10 -2.49 11.20
C ALA A 123 49.88 -3.24 9.89
N PRO A 124 49.68 -4.57 9.89
CA PRO A 124 49.39 -5.31 8.67
C PRO A 124 48.04 -4.82 8.14
N LEU A 125 48.07 -3.90 7.18
CA LEU A 125 46.88 -3.40 6.52
C LEU A 125 46.35 -4.51 5.62
N LEU A 126 45.03 -4.69 5.60
CA LEU A 126 44.38 -5.48 4.57
C LEU A 126 44.88 -5.01 3.18
N PRO A 127 45.05 -5.93 2.22
CA PRO A 127 45.54 -5.59 0.89
C PRO A 127 44.75 -4.40 0.36
N LYS A 128 45.46 -3.40 -0.15
CA LYS A 128 44.85 -2.35 -0.95
C LYS A 128 44.34 -3.08 -2.19
N ASP A 129 43.05 -3.40 -2.20
CA ASP A 129 42.42 -4.17 -3.29
C ASP A 129 42.90 -3.55 -4.61
N GLY A 130 43.77 -4.32 -5.29
CA GLY A 130 44.34 -3.95 -6.56
C GLY A 130 43.34 -4.24 -7.67
N GLU A 131 43.33 -3.36 -8.66
CA GLU A 131 42.79 -3.47 -10.03
C GLU A 131 41.68 -4.50 -10.31
#